data_AF-A0A7W0BZC1-F1
#
_entry.id   AF-A0A7W0BZC1-F1
#
_cell.length_a   1.000
_cell.length_b   1.000
_cell.length_c   1.000
_cell.angle_alpha   90.00
_cell.angle_beta   90.00
_cell.angle_gamma   90.00
#
_symmetry.space_group_name_H-M   'P 1'
#
loop_
_entity.id
_entity.type
_entity.pdbx_description
1 polymer ?
#
loop_
_entity_poly.entity_id
_entity_poly.type
_entity_poly.pdbx_seq_one_letter_code
_entity_poly.pdbx_strand_id
1 'polypeptide(L)'
;MVAKNNLTVYWTLFMYEQWQMHIAATSNGLCYVGSPNKPFEELANWVTKRFPNSVLVQDDEKLQPYTVELAEYFQGKRKTFTIPVDLYGTPFQLSV
;
A
#
# COMPACT_ATOMS: atom_id res chain seq x y z
N MET A 1 -15.14 25.57 12.53
CA MET A 1 -13.78 25.06 12.21
C MET A 1 -13.93 23.56 11.96
N VAL A 2 -13.88 23.13 10.70
CA VAL A 2 -14.07 21.71 10.36
C VAL A 2 -12.76 21.01 10.63
N ALA A 3 -12.77 20.02 11.53
CA ALA A 3 -11.61 19.15 11.75
C ALA A 3 -11.22 18.52 10.41
N LYS A 4 -10.10 18.96 9.84
CA LYS A 4 -9.49 18.29 8.70
C LYS A 4 -8.95 16.96 9.22
N ASN A 5 -9.75 15.90 9.13
CA ASN A 5 -9.23 14.54 9.23
C ASN A 5 -8.33 14.33 8.01
N ASN A 6 -7.07 14.77 8.10
CA ASN A 6 -6.06 14.47 7.10
C ASN A 6 -5.77 12.98 7.22
N LEU A 7 -6.32 12.17 6.31
CA LEU A 7 -5.95 10.77 6.21
C LEU A 7 -4.44 10.70 5.94
N THR A 8 -3.70 9.96 6.77
CA THR A 8 -2.30 9.66 6.50
C THR A 8 -2.19 8.34 5.77
N VAL A 9 -1.56 8.36 4.61
CA VAL A 9 -1.19 7.18 3.85
C VAL A 9 0.31 6.98 4.06
N TYR A 10 0.66 5.83 4.62
CA TYR A 10 2.05 5.46 4.87
C TYR A 10 2.55 4.64 3.69
N TRP A 11 3.79 4.87 3.26
CA TRP A 11 4.36 4.14 2.14
C TRP A 11 5.80 3.71 2.41
N THR A 12 6.25 2.71 1.66
CA THR A 12 7.65 2.28 1.64
C THR A 12 8.00 1.73 0.25
N LEU A 13 9.30 1.62 -0.04
CA LEU A 13 9.81 0.90 -1.19
C LEU A 13 10.07 -0.56 -0.81
N PHE A 14 9.21 -1.45 -1.26
CA PHE A 14 9.40 -2.89 -1.12
C PHE A 14 10.37 -3.40 -2.19
N MET A 15 11.48 -3.99 -1.74
CA MET A 15 12.48 -4.61 -2.61
C MET A 15 12.41 -6.13 -2.49
N TYR A 16 12.25 -6.80 -3.63
CA TYR A 16 12.28 -8.25 -3.74
C TYR A 16 13.07 -8.66 -4.98
N GLU A 17 14.26 -9.25 -4.78
CA GLU A 17 15.21 -9.56 -5.86
C GLU A 17 15.47 -8.34 -6.76
N GLN A 18 15.03 -8.40 -8.02
CA GLN A 18 15.16 -7.33 -9.02
C GLN A 18 13.92 -6.42 -9.12
N TRP A 19 12.91 -6.65 -8.28
CA TRP A 19 11.67 -5.88 -8.27
C TRP A 19 11.68 -4.86 -7.15
N GLN A 20 11.44 -3.60 -7.54
CA GLN A 20 11.20 -2.50 -6.63
C GLN A 20 9.75 -2.05 -6.77
N MET A 21 8.96 -2.16 -5.71
CA MET A 21 7.53 -1.84 -5.73
C MET A 21 7.21 -0.86 -4.62
N HIS A 22 6.53 0.23 -4.95
CA HIS A 22 6.00 1.14 -3.95
C HIS A 22 4.74 0.53 -3.35
N ILE A 23 4.71 0.34 -2.04
CA ILE A 23 3.51 -0.14 -1.34
C ILE A 23 3.02 0.92 -0.38
N ALA A 24 1.72 0.95 -0.14
CA ALA A 24 1.13 1.90 0.81
C ALA A 24 -0.01 1.30 1.62
N ALA A 25 -0.16 1.80 2.85
CA ALA A 25 -1.17 1.41 3.81
C ALA A 25 -1.79 2.64 4.48
N THR A 26 -3.08 2.53 4.79
CA THR A 26 -3.80 3.47 5.66
C THR A 26 -3.76 2.96 7.11
N SER A 27 -4.47 3.62 8.02
CA SER A 27 -4.72 3.08 9.36
C SER A 27 -5.51 1.76 9.34
N ASN A 28 -6.21 1.45 8.25
CA ASN A 28 -7.09 0.28 8.14
C ASN A 28 -6.39 -0.93 7.53
N GLY A 29 -5.29 -0.73 6.78
CA GLY A 29 -4.58 -1.84 6.12
C GLY A 29 -3.84 -1.44 4.86
N LEU A 30 -3.24 -2.44 4.19
CA LEU A 30 -2.58 -2.28 2.90
C LEU A 30 -3.58 -1.86 1.85
N CYS A 31 -3.40 -0.67 1.27
CA CYS A 31 -4.35 -0.10 0.31
C CYS A 31 -3.81 -0.07 -1.13
N TYR A 32 -2.49 -0.22 -1.31
CA TYR A 32 -1.87 -0.15 -2.62
C TYR A 32 -0.59 -0.99 -2.68
N VAL A 33 -0.42 -1.70 -3.81
CA VAL A 33 0.83 -2.35 -4.22
C VAL A 33 1.10 -1.92 -5.65
N GLY A 34 2.21 -1.21 -5.85
CA GLY A 34 2.61 -0.68 -7.15
C GLY A 34 3.24 -1.73 -8.03
N SER A 35 3.31 -1.43 -9.33
CA SER A 35 3.94 -2.34 -10.29
C SER A 35 5.47 -2.37 -10.12
N PRO A 36 6.15 -3.47 -10.48
CA PRO A 36 7.60 -3.57 -10.40
C PRO A 36 8.33 -2.48 -11.20
N ASN A 37 9.35 -1.89 -10.57
CA ASN A 37 10.26 -0.89 -11.13
C ASN A 37 9.56 0.36 -11.67
N LYS A 38 8.39 0.68 -11.11
CA LYS A 38 7.66 1.91 -11.40
C LYS A 38 8.05 3.05 -10.45
N PRO A 39 8.04 4.28 -10.96
CA PRO A 39 8.47 5.43 -10.18
C PRO A 39 7.41 5.79 -9.12
N PHE A 40 7.84 6.52 -8.09
CA PHE A 40 7.02 6.91 -6.95
C PHE A 40 5.75 7.68 -7.35
N GLU A 41 5.80 8.41 -8.46
CA GLU A 41 4.70 9.20 -9.01
C GLU A 41 3.45 8.35 -9.30
N GLU A 42 3.60 7.05 -9.60
CA GLU A 42 2.45 6.16 -9.78
C GLU A 42 1.63 6.04 -8.48
N LEU A 43 2.32 5.77 -7.37
CA LEU A 43 1.73 5.73 -6.04
C LEU A 43 1.13 7.10 -5.68
N ALA A 44 1.90 8.19 -5.85
CA ALA A 44 1.45 9.53 -5.50
C ALA A 44 0.17 9.95 -6.27
N ASN A 45 0.12 9.63 -7.57
CA ASN A 45 -1.06 9.89 -8.40
C ASN A 45 -2.25 9.03 -8.00
N TRP A 46 -2.04 7.77 -7.63
CA TRP A 46 -3.10 6.89 -7.16
C TRP A 46 -3.68 7.39 -5.82
N VAL A 47 -2.82 7.74 -4.86
CA VAL A 47 -3.21 8.28 -3.55
C VAL A 47 -3.99 9.58 -3.70
N THR A 48 -3.52 10.50 -4.55
CA THR A 48 -4.22 11.78 -4.79
C THR A 48 -5.62 11.58 -5.37
N LYS A 49 -5.79 10.59 -6.27
CA LYS A 49 -7.09 10.27 -6.87
C LYS A 49 -8.06 9.59 -5.89
N ARG A 50 -7.56 8.75 -4.99
CA ARG A 50 -8.40 7.96 -4.05
C ARG A 50 -8.66 8.66 -2.73
N PHE A 51 -7.67 9.39 -2.24
CA PHE A 51 -7.68 10.06 -0.95
C PHE A 51 -7.34 11.54 -1.12
N PRO A 52 -8.28 12.36 -1.64
CA PRO A 52 -8.05 13.77 -1.79
C PRO A 52 -7.77 14.41 -0.42
N ASN A 53 -6.75 15.27 -0.35
CA ASN A 53 -6.24 15.92 0.87
C ASN A 53 -5.58 14.97 1.89
N SER A 54 -5.24 13.75 1.50
CA SER A 54 -4.38 12.89 2.31
C SER A 54 -2.93 13.39 2.34
N VAL A 55 -2.20 12.97 3.36
CA VAL A 55 -0.75 13.18 3.46
C VAL A 55 -0.05 11.85 3.22
N LEU A 56 0.94 11.86 2.34
CA LEU A 56 1.76 10.70 2.02
C LEU A 56 3.06 10.76 2.82
N VAL A 57 3.28 9.77 3.69
CA VAL A 57 4.42 9.73 4.63
C VAL A 57 5.20 8.45 4.40
N GLN A 58 6.52 8.56 4.19
CA GLN A 58 7.36 7.37 4.15
C GLN A 58 7.57 6.84 5.57
N ASP A 59 7.23 5.57 5.81
CA ASP A 59 7.36 4.93 7.12
C ASP A 59 7.64 3.43 6.95
N ASP A 60 8.93 3.11 6.84
CA ASP A 60 9.40 1.75 6.56
C ASP A 60 9.13 0.80 7.75
N GLU A 61 9.18 1.31 8.98
CA GLU A 61 8.92 0.53 10.19
C GLU A 61 7.45 0.12 10.28
N LYS A 62 6.53 1.06 10.01
CA LYS A 62 5.10 0.77 10.01
C LYS A 62 4.70 -0.19 8.91
N LEU A 63 5.38 -0.14 7.76
CA LEU A 63 5.11 -1.02 6.63
C LEU A 63 5.87 -2.35 6.69
N GLN A 64 6.77 -2.52 7.66
CA GLN A 64 7.58 -3.73 7.81
C GLN A 64 6.76 -5.04 7.89
N PRO A 65 5.63 -5.12 8.61
CA PRO A 65 4.82 -6.34 8.62
C PRO A 65 4.28 -6.70 7.23
N TYR A 66 3.96 -5.69 6.41
CA TYR A 66 3.45 -5.87 5.06
C TYR A 66 4.55 -6.34 4.11
N THR A 67 5.75 -5.75 4.19
CA THR A 67 6.88 -6.17 3.36
C THR A 67 7.33 -7.59 3.67
N VAL A 68 7.28 -8.01 4.95
CA VAL A 68 7.59 -9.39 5.37
C VAL A 68 6.60 -10.38 4.75
N GLU A 69 5.29 -10.17 4.92
CA GLU A 69 4.31 -11.12 4.38
C GLU A 69 4.32 -11.17 2.85
N LEU A 70 4.56 -10.03 2.19
CA LEU A 70 4.75 -9.99 0.73
C LEU A 70 5.98 -10.79 0.31
N ALA A 71 7.12 -10.63 0.99
CA ALA A 71 8.32 -11.41 0.69
C ALA A 71 8.10 -12.92 0.92
N GLU A 72 7.43 -13.31 2.00
CA GLU A 72 7.07 -14.71 2.28
C GLU A 72 6.15 -15.29 1.20
N TYR A 73 5.21 -14.49 0.70
CA TYR A 73 4.33 -14.87 -0.40
C TYR A 73 5.11 -15.09 -1.69
N PHE A 74 5.99 -14.15 -2.08
CA PHE A 74 6.82 -14.31 -3.28
C PHE A 74 7.81 -15.48 -3.18
N GLN A 75 8.26 -15.83 -1.98
CA GLN A 75 9.08 -17.03 -1.73
C GLN A 75 8.28 -18.34 -1.72
N GLY A 76 6.94 -18.28 -1.81
CA GLY A 76 6.06 -19.45 -1.71
C GLY A 76 5.93 -20.03 -0.29
N LYS A 77 6.44 -19.34 0.73
CA LYS A 77 6.34 -19.75 2.15
C LYS A 77 4.97 -19.50 2.74
N ARG A 78 4.27 -18.47 2.24
CA ARG A 78 2.94 -18.06 2.69
C ARG A 78 1.94 -18.14 1.54
N LYS A 79 0.75 -18.64 1.83
CA LYS A 79 -0.40 -18.65 0.90
C LYS A 79 -1.55 -17.74 1.32
N THR A 80 -1.56 -17.30 2.58
CA THR A 80 -2.64 -16.51 3.16
C THR A 80 -2.06 -15.34 3.93
N PHE A 81 -2.56 -14.14 3.63
CA PHE A 81 -2.17 -12.92 4.32
C PHE A 81 -2.91 -12.82 5.67
N THR A 82 -2.18 -12.44 6.71
CA THR A 82 -2.73 -12.15 8.05
C THR A 82 -2.82 -10.66 8.34
N ILE A 83 -2.11 -9.85 7.55
CA ILE A 83 -2.22 -8.39 7.55
C ILE A 83 -3.61 -7.92 7.06
N PRO A 84 -4.14 -6.82 7.63
CA PRO A 84 -5.36 -6.21 7.12
C PRO A 84 -5.11 -5.57 5.76
N VAL A 85 -6.07 -5.73 4.85
CA VAL A 85 -6.08 -5.11 3.53
C VAL A 85 -7.26 -4.14 3.44
N ASP A 86 -6.99 -2.98 2.86
CA ASP A 86 -7.96 -1.90 2.71
C ASP A 86 -8.20 -1.68 1.21
N LEU A 87 -9.08 -2.49 0.63
CA LEU A 87 -9.24 -2.59 -0.82
C LEU A 87 -10.15 -1.49 -1.39
N TYR A 88 -9.65 -0.74 -2.36
CA TYR A 88 -10.39 0.31 -3.06
C TYR A 88 -10.53 -0.01 -4.55
N GLY A 89 -11.69 -0.51 -4.93
CA GLY A 89 -12.00 -0.91 -6.31
C GLY A 89 -13.41 -0.49 -6.73
N THR A 90 -13.73 -0.74 -8.00
CA THR A 90 -15.13 -0.76 -8.43
C THR A 90 -15.87 -1.92 -7.74
N PRO A 91 -17.22 -1.88 -7.68
CA PRO A 91 -17.98 -3.02 -7.15
C PRO A 91 -17.60 -4.36 -7.78
N PHE A 92 -17.31 -4.38 -9.09
CA PHE A 92 -16.84 -5.57 -9.79
C PHE A 92 -15.44 -6.04 -9.33
N GLN A 93 -14.53 -5.12 -9.03
CA GLN A 93 -13.20 -5.46 -8.51
C GLN A 93 -13.24 -5.95 -7.06
N LEU A 94 -14.27 -5.59 -6.30
CA LEU A 94 -14.44 -5.99 -4.90
C LEU A 94 -15.31 -7.24 -4.74
N SER A 95 -16.04 -7.65 -5.77
CA SER A 95 -16.95 -8.80 -5.72
C SER A 95 -16.31 -10.14 -6.12
N VAL A 96 -14.97 -10.20 -6.16
CA VAL A 96 -14.21 -11.38 -6.62
C VAL A 96 -14.05 -12.41 -5.51
#